data_AF-A0A850T531-F1
#
_entry.id   AF-A0A850T531-F1
#
_cell.length_a   1.000
_cell.length_b   1.000
_cell.length_c   1.000
_cell.angle_alpha   90.00
_cell.angle_beta   90.00
_cell.angle_gamma   90.00
#
_symmetry.space_group_name_H-M   'P 1'
#
loop_
_entity.id
_entity.type
_entity.pdbx_description
1 polymer ?
#
loop_
_entity_poly.entity_id
_entity_poly.type
_entity_poly.pdbx_seq_one_letter_code
_entity_poly.pdbx_strand_id
1 'polypeptide(L)'
;EQPPQSSVIGIVRMGRASLRQLSDIISAFQNSSLSAAAAIWRGDSDLDELYNSLYGDLMQSMTEDPRKVSANAHLLFIAKNFERIGDHATNIAEAIHFVETGAPFAESRPKRDDTAAMTAPTKSAAED
;
A
#
# COMPACT_ATOMS: atom_id res chain seq x y z
N GLU A 1 -23.15 2.33 -10.45
CA GLU A 1 -22.74 3.76 -10.38
C GLU A 1 -21.23 3.85 -10.32
N GLN A 2 -20.65 4.97 -10.76
CA GLN A 2 -19.20 5.16 -10.79
C GLN A 2 -18.65 5.51 -9.40
N PRO A 3 -17.44 5.05 -9.05
CA PRO A 3 -16.79 5.39 -7.79
C PRO A 3 -16.45 6.90 -7.71
N PRO A 4 -16.23 7.46 -6.51
CA PRO A 4 -15.80 8.83 -6.35
C PRO A 4 -14.51 9.14 -7.13
N GLN A 5 -14.41 10.31 -7.74
CA GLN A 5 -13.22 10.73 -8.49
C GLN A 5 -11.95 10.76 -7.60
N SER A 6 -12.09 11.11 -6.31
CA SER A 6 -11.00 11.08 -5.34
C SER A 6 -10.41 9.68 -5.16
N SER A 7 -11.26 8.65 -5.06
CA SER A 7 -10.82 7.25 -4.94
C SER A 7 -10.09 6.77 -6.18
N VAL A 8 -10.53 7.17 -7.37
CA VAL A 8 -9.85 6.85 -8.64
C VAL A 8 -8.47 7.51 -8.71
N ILE A 9 -8.35 8.76 -8.26
CA ILE A 9 -7.04 9.45 -8.16
C ILE A 9 -6.12 8.70 -7.18
N GLY A 10 -6.64 8.25 -6.04
CA GLY A 10 -5.90 7.44 -5.07
C GLY A 10 -5.35 6.15 -5.70
N ILE A 11 -6.17 5.42 -6.45
CA ILE A 11 -5.76 4.21 -7.18
C ILE A 11 -4.65 4.50 -8.19
N VAL A 12 -4.77 5.57 -8.97
CA VAL A 12 -3.73 5.95 -9.94
C VAL A 12 -2.42 6.32 -9.25
N ARG A 13 -2.48 7.01 -8.10
CA ARG A 13 -1.29 7.33 -7.29
C ARG A 13 -0.62 6.07 -6.77
N MET A 14 -1.39 5.12 -6.22
CA MET A 14 -0.86 3.83 -5.78
C MET A 14 -0.21 3.05 -6.92
N GLY A 15 -0.88 2.93 -8.07
CA GLY A 15 -0.32 2.21 -9.22
C GLY A 15 0.99 2.82 -9.74
N ARG A 16 1.11 4.15 -9.71
CA ARG A 16 2.38 4.83 -10.06
C ARG A 16 3.46 4.58 -9.02
N ALA A 17 3.12 4.56 -7.74
CA ALA A 17 4.07 4.27 -6.66
C ALA A 17 4.57 2.83 -6.72
N SER A 18 3.66 1.85 -6.90
CA SER A 18 4.02 0.45 -7.01
C SER A 18 4.89 0.17 -8.23
N LEU A 19 4.61 0.82 -9.37
CA LEU A 19 5.42 0.67 -10.57
C LEU A 19 6.84 1.23 -10.37
N ARG A 20 6.98 2.38 -9.70
CA ARG A 20 8.30 2.94 -9.38
C ARG A 20 9.09 2.01 -8.47
N GLN A 21 8.50 1.59 -7.35
CA GLN A 21 9.18 0.71 -6.40
C GLN A 21 9.59 -0.63 -7.04
N LEU A 22 8.73 -1.20 -7.91
CA LEU A 22 9.06 -2.39 -8.69
C LEU A 22 10.23 -2.16 -9.66
N SER A 23 10.26 -1.02 -10.35
CA SER A 23 11.37 -0.67 -11.25
C SER A 23 12.67 -0.48 -10.48
N ASP A 24 12.60 0.17 -9.32
CA ASP A 24 13.76 0.46 -8.48
C ASP A 24 14.34 -0.83 -7.90
N ILE A 25 13.50 -1.78 -7.45
CA ILE A 25 13.98 -3.04 -6.89
C ILE A 25 14.58 -3.96 -7.94
N ILE A 26 14.02 -4.00 -9.14
CA ILE A 26 14.61 -4.75 -10.26
C ILE A 26 15.99 -4.16 -10.61
N SER A 27 16.10 -2.83 -10.61
CA SER A 27 17.37 -2.14 -10.86
C SER A 27 18.39 -2.41 -9.74
N ALA A 28 17.95 -2.44 -8.48
CA ALA A 28 18.80 -2.80 -7.35
C ALA A 28 19.31 -4.25 -7.44
N PHE A 29 18.44 -5.17 -7.83
CA PHE A 29 18.77 -6.58 -8.02
C PHE A 29 19.81 -6.78 -9.13
N GLN A 30 19.62 -6.15 -10.29
CA GLN A 30 20.55 -6.25 -11.43
C GLN A 30 21.96 -5.74 -11.11
N ASN A 31 22.05 -4.77 -10.21
CA ASN A 31 23.32 -4.14 -9.82
C ASN A 31 23.88 -4.65 -8.49
N SER A 32 23.28 -5.66 -7.86
CA SER A 32 23.63 -6.13 -6.50
C SER A 32 23.76 -4.96 -5.49
N SER A 33 22.90 -3.95 -5.62
CA SER A 33 23.07 -2.70 -4.86
C SER A 33 22.44 -2.80 -3.47
N LEU A 34 23.27 -3.07 -2.46
CA LEU A 34 22.87 -3.08 -1.05
C LEU A 34 22.23 -1.76 -0.60
N SER A 35 22.76 -0.63 -1.03
CA SER A 35 22.24 0.69 -0.66
C SER A 35 20.85 0.94 -1.25
N ALA A 36 20.61 0.53 -2.49
CA ALA A 36 19.30 0.68 -3.14
C ALA A 36 18.27 -0.26 -2.50
N ALA A 37 18.64 -1.53 -2.25
CA ALA A 37 17.78 -2.48 -1.55
C ALA A 37 17.39 -1.95 -0.16
N ALA A 38 18.35 -1.45 0.63
CA ALA A 38 18.08 -0.87 1.94
C ALA A 38 17.18 0.38 1.88
N ALA A 39 17.33 1.22 0.86
CA ALA A 39 16.45 2.38 0.67
C ALA A 39 14.99 1.96 0.38
N ILE A 40 14.80 0.96 -0.49
CA ILE A 40 13.48 0.42 -0.84
C ILE A 40 12.83 -0.24 0.38
N TRP A 41 13.60 -1.03 1.13
CA TRP A 41 13.13 -1.70 2.35
C TRP A 41 12.69 -0.70 3.43
N ARG A 42 13.42 0.42 3.58
CA ARG A 42 13.02 1.49 4.51
C ARG A 42 11.82 2.31 4.02
N GLY A 43 11.62 2.39 2.71
CA GLY A 43 10.48 3.07 2.06
C GLY A 43 9.21 2.21 1.95
N ASP A 44 9.17 1.05 2.61
CA ASP A 44 8.04 0.12 2.57
C ASP A 44 6.70 0.76 2.97
N SER A 45 6.74 1.69 3.92
CA SER A 45 5.55 2.36 4.45
C SER A 45 4.82 3.24 3.43
N ASP A 46 5.44 3.64 2.31
CA ASP A 46 4.84 4.59 1.37
C ASP A 46 3.57 4.04 0.71
N LEU A 47 3.59 2.76 0.30
CA LEU A 47 2.41 2.12 -0.30
C LEU A 47 1.37 1.76 0.75
N ASP A 48 1.81 1.38 1.94
CA ASP A 48 0.96 1.09 3.10
C ASP A 48 0.15 2.33 3.50
N GLU A 49 0.79 3.50 3.60
CA GLU A 49 0.12 4.76 3.93
C GLU A 49 -0.91 5.18 2.87
N LEU A 50 -0.56 5.02 1.58
CA LEU A 50 -1.48 5.28 0.48
C LEU A 50 -2.67 4.31 0.51
N TYR A 51 -2.44 3.03 0.84
CA TYR A 51 -3.47 2.03 0.99
C TYR A 51 -4.42 2.37 2.15
N ASN A 52 -3.88 2.68 3.34
CA ASN A 52 -4.66 2.99 4.54
C ASN A 52 -5.53 4.23 4.32
N SER A 53 -4.99 5.28 3.69
CA SER A 53 -5.75 6.47 3.33
C SER A 53 -6.89 6.15 2.35
N LEU A 54 -6.61 5.41 1.28
CA LEU A 54 -7.62 5.06 0.28
C LEU A 54 -8.68 4.09 0.85
N TYR A 55 -8.29 3.21 1.76
CA TYR A 55 -9.19 2.30 2.46
C TYR A 55 -10.25 3.08 3.23
N GLY A 56 -9.84 4.08 4.03
CA GLY A 56 -10.75 4.95 4.77
C GLY A 56 -11.76 5.67 3.87
N ASP A 57 -11.28 6.27 2.78
CA ASP A 57 -12.13 6.97 1.81
C ASP A 57 -13.18 6.04 1.16
N LEU A 58 -12.76 4.81 0.82
CA LEU A 58 -13.64 3.81 0.21
C LEU A 58 -14.67 3.29 1.21
N MET A 59 -14.29 3.05 2.47
CA MET A 59 -15.21 2.65 3.55
C MET A 59 -16.26 3.73 3.83
N GLN A 60 -15.82 4.99 3.92
CA GLN A 60 -16.72 6.11 4.11
C GLN A 60 -17.71 6.22 2.94
N SER A 61 -17.23 6.15 1.70
CA SER A 61 -18.08 6.21 0.51
C SER A 61 -19.12 5.07 0.45
N MET A 62 -18.78 3.87 0.90
CA MET A 62 -19.72 2.75 1.00
C MET A 62 -20.76 2.94 2.13
N THR A 63 -20.35 3.57 3.24
CA THR A 63 -21.24 3.88 4.37
C THR A 63 -22.25 4.97 4.02
N GLU A 64 -21.82 5.96 3.24
CA GLU A 64 -22.67 7.06 2.77
C GLU A 64 -23.70 6.61 1.72
N ASP A 65 -23.33 5.70 0.82
CA ASP A 65 -24.21 5.18 -0.22
C ASP A 65 -23.99 3.67 -0.47
N PRO A 66 -24.86 2.80 0.07
CA PRO A 66 -24.75 1.34 -0.10
C PRO A 66 -24.76 0.86 -1.56
N ARG A 67 -25.26 1.66 -2.51
CA ARG A 67 -25.24 1.29 -3.94
C ARG A 67 -23.82 1.30 -4.53
N LYS A 68 -22.88 1.98 -3.87
CA LYS A 68 -21.47 2.06 -4.29
C LYS A 68 -20.61 0.90 -3.79
N VAL A 69 -21.14 0.02 -2.92
CA VAL A 69 -20.40 -1.09 -2.30
C VAL A 69 -19.67 -1.95 -3.33
N SER A 70 -20.37 -2.40 -4.38
CA SER A 70 -19.77 -3.26 -5.41
C SER A 70 -18.60 -2.59 -6.13
N ALA A 71 -18.77 -1.35 -6.59
CA ALA A 71 -17.73 -0.61 -7.29
C ALA A 71 -16.51 -0.31 -6.39
N ASN A 72 -16.75 0.14 -5.16
CA ASN A 72 -15.68 0.46 -4.22
C ASN A 72 -14.96 -0.81 -3.73
N ALA A 73 -15.65 -1.96 -3.62
CA ALA A 73 -15.02 -3.23 -3.31
C ALA A 73 -14.01 -3.64 -4.39
N HIS A 74 -14.34 -3.46 -5.67
CA HIS A 74 -13.38 -3.68 -6.75
C HIS A 74 -12.15 -2.74 -6.65
N LEU A 75 -12.36 -1.48 -6.27
CA LEU A 75 -11.23 -0.56 -6.04
C LEU A 75 -10.36 -1.00 -4.86
N LEU A 76 -10.94 -1.48 -3.76
CA LEU A 76 -10.16 -2.05 -2.65
C LEU A 76 -9.30 -3.23 -3.10
N PHE A 77 -9.85 -4.14 -3.91
CA PHE A 77 -9.07 -5.25 -4.44
C PHE A 77 -7.90 -4.76 -5.29
N ILE A 78 -8.11 -3.75 -6.14
CA ILE A 78 -7.04 -3.15 -6.94
C ILE A 78 -5.97 -2.53 -6.02
N ALA A 79 -6.39 -1.72 -5.05
CA ALA A 79 -5.49 -1.09 -4.09
C ALA A 79 -4.65 -2.12 -3.31
N LYS A 80 -5.29 -3.20 -2.84
CA LYS A 80 -4.59 -4.28 -2.11
C LYS A 80 -3.58 -5.01 -2.98
N ASN A 81 -3.85 -5.17 -4.28
CA ASN A 81 -2.85 -5.74 -5.19
C ASN A 81 -1.64 -4.83 -5.38
N PHE A 82 -1.81 -3.50 -5.35
CA PHE A 82 -0.67 -2.58 -5.36
C PHE A 82 0.16 -2.64 -4.07
N GLU A 83 -0.47 -2.75 -2.90
CA GLU A 83 0.26 -2.95 -1.64
C GLU A 83 1.05 -4.27 -1.67
N ARG A 84 0.47 -5.37 -2.17
CA ARG A 84 1.19 -6.64 -2.34
C ARG A 84 2.40 -6.55 -3.26
N ILE A 85 2.34 -5.73 -4.31
CA ILE A 85 3.52 -5.47 -5.17
C ILE A 85 4.64 -4.83 -4.35
N GLY A 86 4.30 -3.88 -3.47
CA GLY A 86 5.26 -3.28 -2.54
C GLY A 86 5.87 -4.29 -1.58
N ASP A 87 5.03 -5.15 -0.99
CA ASP A 87 5.50 -6.21 -0.11
C ASP A 87 6.48 -7.16 -0.81
N HIS A 88 6.19 -7.54 -2.05
CA HIS A 88 7.10 -8.35 -2.86
C HIS A 88 8.40 -7.62 -3.20
N ALA A 89 8.36 -6.31 -3.46
CA ALA A 89 9.58 -5.52 -3.65
C ALA A 89 10.45 -5.53 -2.39
N THR A 90 9.85 -5.40 -1.21
CA THR A 90 10.57 -5.45 0.06
C THR A 90 11.15 -6.85 0.34
N ASN A 91 10.42 -7.92 0.03
CA ASN A 91 10.95 -9.29 0.12
C ASN A 91 12.16 -9.50 -0.81
N ILE A 92 12.16 -8.92 -2.01
CA ILE A 92 13.31 -8.96 -2.92
C ILE A 92 14.49 -8.15 -2.33
N ALA A 93 14.23 -7.01 -1.69
CA ALA A 93 15.27 -6.23 -1.03
C ALA A 93 15.97 -7.01 0.09
N GLU A 94 15.20 -7.75 0.89
CA GLU A 94 15.71 -8.67 1.92
C GLU A 94 16.56 -9.79 1.30
N ALA A 95 16.11 -10.36 0.17
CA ALA A 95 16.87 -11.38 -0.55
C ALA A 95 18.21 -10.85 -1.08
N ILE A 96 18.23 -9.65 -1.69
CA ILE A 96 19.47 -9.00 -2.14
C ILE A 96 20.42 -8.81 -0.95
N HIS A 97 19.91 -8.27 0.16
CA HIS A 97 20.73 -8.03 1.36
C HIS A 97 21.34 -9.33 1.89
N PHE A 98 20.54 -10.39 1.98
CA PHE A 98 20.99 -11.69 2.47
C PHE A 98 22.03 -12.33 1.55
N VAL A 99 21.83 -12.29 0.23
CA VAL A 99 22.76 -12.88 -0.74
C VAL A 99 24.12 -12.19 -0.69
N GLU A 100 24.17 -10.86 -0.54
CA GLU A 100 25.42 -10.10 -0.55
C GLU A 100 26.14 -10.09 0.81
N THR A 101 25.42 -10.18 1.93
CA THR A 101 26.01 -10.08 3.28
C THR A 101 26.07 -11.38 4.07
N GLY A 102 25.28 -12.39 3.68
CA GLY A 102 25.08 -13.63 4.43
C GLY A 102 24.20 -13.50 5.69
N ALA A 103 23.59 -12.33 5.93
CA ALA A 103 22.75 -12.07 7.10
C ALA A 103 21.46 -11.30 6.74
N PRO A 104 20.38 -11.45 7.50
CA PRO A 104 19.18 -10.61 7.34
C PRO A 104 19.42 -9.18 7.87
N PHE A 105 18.52 -8.26 7.53
CA PHE A 105 18.50 -6.94 8.17
C PHE A 105 18.38 -7.09 9.70
N ALA A 106 19.19 -6.34 10.45
CA ALA A 106 19.17 -6.36 11.92
C ALA A 106 17.97 -5.61 12.52
N GLU A 107 17.39 -4.69 11.75
CA GLU A 107 16.24 -3.87 12.13
C GLU A 107 14.92 -4.55 11.73
N SER A 108 13.84 -4.25 12.45
CA SER A 108 12.49 -4.67 12.05
C SER A 108 11.98 -3.83 10.89
N ARG A 109 11.33 -4.49 9.91
CA ARG A 109 10.73 -3.83 8.75
C ARG A 109 9.68 -2.78 9.17
N PRO A 110 9.71 -1.56 8.62
CA PRO A 110 8.80 -0.47 8.99
C PRO A 110 7.42 -0.61 8.32
N LYS A 111 6.76 -1.76 8.48
CA LYS A 111 5.44 -2.06 7.88
C LYS A 111 4.29 -1.40 8.67
N ARG A 112 3.27 -0.86 8.00
CA ARG A 112 2.11 -0.21 8.63
C ARG A 112 0.76 -0.72 8.09
N ASP A 113 0.17 -1.71 8.78
CA ASP A 113 -1.22 -2.11 8.50
C ASP A 113 -2.17 -1.59 9.59
N ASP A 114 -2.69 -0.38 9.39
CA ASP A 114 -3.60 0.26 10.33
C ASP A 114 -5.07 -0.06 10.01
N THR A 115 -5.35 -0.77 8.92
CA THR A 115 -6.74 -0.99 8.45
C THR A 115 -7.58 -1.78 9.46
N ALA A 116 -6.97 -2.70 10.21
CA ALA A 116 -7.64 -3.47 11.26
C ALA A 116 -8.14 -2.60 12.43
N ALA A 117 -7.51 -1.43 12.66
CA ALA A 117 -7.91 -0.49 13.69
C ALA A 117 -8.92 0.56 13.18
N MET A 118 -9.08 0.70 11.86
CA MET A 118 -10.01 1.63 11.23
C MET A 118 -11.43 1.05 11.26
N THR A 119 -12.13 1.19 12.38
CA THR A 119 -13.58 0.97 12.44
C THR A 119 -14.31 2.11 11.72
N ALA A 120 -15.38 1.79 10.97
CA ALA A 120 -16.25 2.80 10.36
C ALA A 120 -16.64 3.88 11.38
N PRO A 121 -16.66 5.18 10.99
CA PRO A 121 -17.13 6.22 11.88
C PRO A 121 -18.55 5.87 12.30
N THR A 122 -18.74 5.64 13.61
CA THR A 122 -20.08 5.53 14.19
C THR A 122 -20.78 6.84 13.85
N LYS A 123 -21.90 6.78 13.11
CA LYS A 123 -22.73 7.96 12.88
C LYS A 123 -22.93 8.64 14.24
N SER A 124 -22.39 9.86 14.38
CA SER A 124 -22.82 10.78 15.43
C SER A 124 -24.33 10.80 15.37
N ALA A 125 -24.98 10.24 16.40
CA ALA A 125 -26.38 10.51 16.66
C ALA A 125 -26.48 12.02 16.89
N ALA A 126 -26.79 12.76 15.83
CA ALA A 126 -27.39 14.07 15.97
C ALA A 126 -28.81 13.81 16.49
N GLU A 127 -28.91 13.74 17.82
CA GLU A 127 -30.13 14.08 18.53
C GLU A 127 -30.39 15.57 18.27
N ASP A 128 -31.45 15.87 17.53
CA ASP A 128 -32.35 17.02 17.70
C ASP A 128 -33.69 16.71 17.01
#